data_AF-A0A520H530-F1
#
_entry.id   AF-A0A520H530-F1
#
_cell.length_a   1.000
_cell.length_b   1.000
_cell.length_c   1.000
_cell.angle_alpha   90.00
_cell.angle_beta   90.00
_cell.angle_gamma   90.00
#
_symmetry.space_group_name_H-M   'P 1'
#
loop_
_entity.id
_entity.type
_entity.pdbx_description
1 polymer ?
#
loop_
_entity_poly.entity_id
_entity_poly.type
_entity_poly.pdbx_seq_one_letter_code
_entity_poly.pdbx_strand_id
1 'polypeptide(L)'
;NTVLLNNQNNTIPLLGLEKKNIASVDLGFSNQLAFDSLLTKYAKVTTFSSANYQNSASLNDLEDDLKYFNTVVVTLPSSAANDARNMSFIASLASSKHVVISLFGDVRTLSAFDAIKAPIIWTDQTTPLAASVVPQIIFGGIAATSKLTTTISPKFTAGTGFTTAAIRLKYTLPEDAGVDADKINEIDNIALQAIRERATPGIVVLVAKDGKVIFNKAYGTHTYTDGIQDKVTDIFDLASLTKTTATTPMVMRLYEEKKLNLDTNLGAYIPRVRSLSMNPIKVREVMLHQAGFIPYIPFHDAVKTGDYSVDSSAAFPTKVADNYFIKKNFFKDVMWAKMINSPIRTRGKYVYSDISMYVMKDIAERISGLPLNQYVW
;
A
#
# COMPACT_ATOMS: atom_id res chain seq x y z
N ASN A 1 28.40 -8.29 -2.21
CA ASN A 1 28.32 -7.20 -3.21
C ASN A 1 26.98 -7.31 -3.93
N THR A 2 26.14 -6.27 -3.96
CA THR A 2 24.83 -6.31 -4.67
C THR A 2 24.74 -5.16 -5.67
N VAL A 3 24.64 -5.47 -6.96
CA VAL A 3 24.76 -4.53 -8.08
C VAL A 3 23.48 -4.55 -8.92
N LEU A 4 22.96 -3.37 -9.22
CA LEU A 4 21.85 -3.21 -10.18
C LEU A 4 22.43 -2.98 -11.58
N LEU A 5 21.98 -3.77 -12.55
CA LEU A 5 22.40 -3.75 -13.95
C LEU A 5 21.16 -3.60 -14.85
N ASN A 6 21.38 -3.20 -16.11
CA ASN A 6 20.32 -3.06 -17.13
C ASN A 6 19.11 -2.19 -16.69
N ASN A 7 19.36 -1.07 -16.01
CA ASN A 7 18.31 -0.16 -15.54
C ASN A 7 18.32 1.19 -16.28
N GLN A 8 18.62 1.19 -17.59
CA GLN A 8 18.71 2.41 -18.41
C GLN A 8 17.42 3.24 -18.40
N ASN A 9 16.27 2.56 -18.27
CA ASN A 9 14.95 3.17 -18.29
C ASN A 9 14.43 3.53 -16.89
N ASN A 10 15.27 3.45 -15.83
CA ASN A 10 14.90 3.72 -14.45
C ASN A 10 13.64 2.97 -13.97
N THR A 11 13.52 1.69 -14.35
CA THR A 11 12.38 0.84 -13.97
C THR A 11 12.51 0.29 -12.56
N ILE A 12 13.73 0.24 -12.02
CA ILE A 12 14.02 0.00 -10.60
C ILE A 12 14.44 1.32 -9.94
N PRO A 13 13.86 1.70 -8.78
CA PRO A 13 12.79 1.01 -8.05
C PRO A 13 11.45 0.94 -8.79
N LEU A 14 10.67 -0.12 -8.56
CA LEU A 14 9.32 -0.24 -9.13
C LEU A 14 8.39 0.87 -8.59
N LEU A 15 7.77 1.61 -9.50
CA LEU A 15 6.77 2.65 -9.23
C LEU A 15 5.37 2.24 -9.72
N GLY A 16 4.32 2.92 -9.27
CA GLY A 16 2.94 2.67 -9.71
C GLY A 16 2.46 1.27 -9.36
N LEU A 17 2.66 0.84 -8.11
CA LEU A 17 2.38 -0.53 -7.65
C LEU A 17 0.90 -0.89 -7.78
N GLU A 18 0.01 0.10 -7.68
CA GLU A 18 -1.44 -0.03 -7.88
C GLU A 18 -1.83 -0.49 -9.30
N LYS A 19 -0.93 -0.32 -10.27
CA LYS A 19 -1.12 -0.77 -11.67
C LYS A 19 -0.43 -2.10 -11.97
N LYS A 20 0.24 -2.70 -10.99
CA LYS A 20 1.03 -3.91 -11.19
C LYS A 20 0.30 -5.12 -10.63
N ASN A 21 0.19 -6.15 -11.46
CA ASN A 21 -0.09 -7.49 -11.00
C ASN A 21 1.22 -8.27 -11.05
N ILE A 22 1.80 -8.52 -9.87
CA ILE A 22 3.18 -8.97 -9.72
C ILE A 22 3.21 -10.47 -9.43
N ALA A 23 4.05 -11.20 -10.17
CA ALA A 23 4.42 -12.58 -9.87
C ALA A 23 5.89 -12.65 -9.41
N SER A 24 6.17 -13.51 -8.43
CA SER A 24 7.52 -13.95 -8.08
C SER A 24 7.71 -15.36 -8.61
N VAL A 25 8.73 -15.59 -9.43
CA VAL A 25 9.02 -16.87 -10.05
C VAL A 25 10.37 -17.38 -9.56
N ASP A 26 10.34 -18.50 -8.85
CA ASP A 26 11.51 -19.22 -8.36
C ASP A 26 12.00 -20.24 -9.39
N LEU A 27 13.24 -20.10 -9.83
CA LEU A 27 13.92 -21.05 -10.71
C LEU A 27 14.93 -21.93 -9.95
N GLY A 28 14.65 -22.24 -8.68
CA GLY A 28 15.43 -23.18 -7.86
C GLY A 28 16.38 -22.51 -6.87
N PHE A 29 16.04 -21.33 -6.36
CA PHE A 29 16.82 -20.62 -5.36
C PHE A 29 16.49 -21.11 -3.94
N SER A 30 17.51 -21.58 -3.22
CA SER A 30 17.33 -22.20 -1.88
C SER A 30 16.76 -21.27 -0.81
N ASN A 31 16.87 -19.95 -0.96
CA ASN A 31 16.37 -18.96 -0.01
C ASN A 31 15.16 -18.17 -0.54
N GLN A 32 14.40 -18.77 -1.45
CA GLN A 32 13.21 -18.15 -2.05
C GLN A 32 12.19 -17.70 -0.99
N LEU A 33 11.97 -18.49 0.07
CA LEU A 33 11.02 -18.12 1.13
C LEU A 33 11.40 -16.80 1.82
N ALA A 34 12.69 -16.57 2.08
CA ALA A 34 13.16 -15.31 2.66
C ALA A 34 13.01 -14.14 1.69
N PHE A 35 13.23 -14.39 0.40
CA PHE A 35 13.02 -13.42 -0.67
C PHE A 35 11.54 -13.01 -0.78
N ASP A 36 10.63 -13.98 -0.91
CA ASP A 36 9.20 -13.74 -1.05
C ASP A 36 8.58 -13.13 0.20
N SER A 37 9.04 -13.55 1.39
CA SER A 37 8.60 -12.97 2.67
C SER A 37 8.83 -11.47 2.71
N LEU A 38 9.90 -10.97 2.07
CA LEU A 38 10.16 -9.55 2.02
C LEU A 38 9.52 -8.85 0.83
N LEU A 39 9.50 -9.49 -0.33
CA LEU A 39 8.84 -8.99 -1.53
C LEU A 39 7.36 -8.67 -1.26
N THR A 40 6.68 -9.56 -0.53
CA THR A 40 5.26 -9.41 -0.14
C THR A 40 5.02 -8.30 0.89
N LYS A 41 6.04 -7.76 1.55
CA LYS A 41 5.90 -6.58 2.42
C LYS A 41 5.72 -5.28 1.63
N TYR A 42 6.17 -5.24 0.38
CA TYR A 42 6.10 -4.03 -0.45
C TYR A 42 4.90 -4.00 -1.41
N ALA A 43 4.41 -5.18 -1.83
CA ALA A 43 3.29 -5.29 -2.75
C ALA A 43 2.58 -6.63 -2.62
N LYS A 44 1.34 -6.72 -3.10
CA LYS A 44 0.67 -8.00 -3.31
C LYS A 44 1.41 -8.76 -4.43
N VAL A 45 1.92 -9.94 -4.11
CA VAL A 45 2.64 -10.80 -5.07
C VAL A 45 2.13 -12.23 -5.00
N THR A 46 1.94 -12.86 -6.16
CA THR A 46 1.67 -14.29 -6.28
C THR A 46 2.98 -15.03 -6.57
N THR A 47 3.25 -16.11 -5.84
CA THR A 47 4.49 -16.88 -5.94
C THR A 47 4.32 -18.13 -6.81
N PHE A 48 5.30 -18.41 -7.66
CA PHE A 48 5.38 -19.59 -8.52
C PHE A 48 6.75 -20.25 -8.36
N SER A 49 6.79 -21.59 -8.40
CA SER A 49 8.05 -22.34 -8.38
C SER A 49 8.15 -23.23 -9.61
N SER A 50 9.29 -23.17 -10.31
CA SER A 50 9.59 -24.04 -11.45
C SER A 50 9.60 -25.52 -11.07
N ALA A 51 9.76 -25.84 -9.77
CA ALA A 51 9.68 -27.19 -9.26
C ALA A 51 8.33 -27.87 -9.54
N ASN A 52 7.25 -27.08 -9.68
CA ASN A 52 5.93 -27.60 -10.04
C ASN A 52 5.78 -27.92 -11.53
N TYR A 53 6.79 -27.58 -12.35
CA TYR A 53 6.78 -27.72 -13.79
C TYR A 53 7.95 -28.59 -14.28
N GLN A 54 8.52 -29.45 -13.43
CA GLN A 54 9.74 -30.22 -13.72
C GLN A 54 9.65 -31.10 -14.98
N ASN A 55 8.45 -31.62 -15.30
CA ASN A 55 8.24 -32.53 -16.42
C ASN A 55 8.12 -31.84 -17.78
N SER A 56 7.99 -30.51 -17.81
CA SER A 56 7.91 -29.79 -19.06
C SER A 56 9.31 -29.55 -19.63
N ALA A 57 9.53 -29.95 -20.89
CA ALA A 57 10.79 -29.67 -21.59
C ALA A 57 11.06 -28.15 -21.75
N SER A 58 9.99 -27.35 -21.69
CA SER A 58 10.01 -25.88 -21.64
C SER A 58 9.39 -25.38 -20.33
N LEU A 59 9.36 -24.07 -20.07
CA LEU A 59 8.56 -23.50 -18.96
C LEU A 59 7.25 -22.88 -19.49
N ASN A 60 6.71 -23.43 -20.59
CA ASN A 60 5.55 -22.84 -21.28
C ASN A 60 4.28 -22.85 -20.43
N ASP A 61 4.01 -23.93 -19.69
CA ASP A 61 2.84 -23.99 -18.80
C ASP A 61 2.93 -22.95 -17.69
N LEU A 62 4.13 -22.77 -17.12
CA LEU A 62 4.40 -21.69 -16.16
C LEU A 62 4.20 -20.32 -16.81
N GLU A 63 4.65 -20.12 -18.05
CA GLU A 63 4.43 -18.88 -18.79
C GLU A 63 2.94 -18.61 -19.06
N ASP A 64 2.15 -19.64 -19.37
CA ASP A 64 0.70 -19.52 -19.53
C ASP A 64 0.00 -19.18 -18.20
N ASP A 65 0.44 -19.76 -17.08
CA ASP A 65 -0.05 -19.39 -15.75
C ASP A 65 0.26 -17.92 -15.39
N LEU A 66 1.32 -17.36 -16.00
CA LEU A 66 1.71 -15.95 -15.83
C LEU A 66 0.91 -14.99 -16.72
N LYS A 67 -0.07 -15.45 -17.52
CA LYS A 67 -0.81 -14.60 -18.49
C LYS A 67 -1.47 -13.36 -17.88
N TYR A 68 -1.95 -13.45 -16.64
CA TYR A 68 -2.62 -12.34 -15.95
C TYR A 68 -1.67 -11.38 -15.22
N PHE A 69 -0.37 -11.67 -15.21
CA PHE A 69 0.65 -10.84 -14.56
C PHE A 69 1.36 -9.97 -15.58
N ASN A 70 1.47 -8.68 -15.28
CA ASN A 70 2.15 -7.71 -16.14
C ASN A 70 3.60 -7.43 -15.70
N THR A 71 3.94 -7.79 -14.46
CA THR A 71 5.27 -7.63 -13.87
C THR A 71 5.70 -8.97 -13.27
N VAL A 72 6.88 -9.46 -13.63
CA VAL A 72 7.40 -10.74 -13.16
C VAL A 72 8.80 -10.55 -12.58
N VAL A 73 8.97 -10.91 -11.32
CA VAL A 73 10.27 -10.97 -10.65
C VAL A 73 10.76 -12.40 -10.75
N VAL A 74 11.83 -12.64 -11.50
CA VAL A 74 12.43 -13.97 -11.67
C VAL A 74 13.65 -14.09 -10.77
N THR A 75 13.66 -15.09 -9.91
CA THR A 75 14.73 -15.34 -8.94
C THR A 75 15.43 -16.64 -9.29
N LEU A 76 16.77 -16.62 -9.38
CA LEU A 76 17.55 -17.81 -9.72
C LEU A 76 18.97 -17.79 -9.15
N PRO A 77 19.52 -18.97 -8.79
CA PRO A 77 20.93 -19.10 -8.49
C PRO A 77 21.76 -19.06 -9.79
N SER A 78 23.05 -18.74 -9.69
CA SER A 78 23.96 -18.68 -10.84
C SER A 78 24.05 -20.01 -11.59
N SER A 79 23.92 -21.15 -10.91
CA SER A 79 23.87 -22.47 -11.54
C SER A 79 22.70 -22.64 -12.52
N ALA A 80 21.56 -22.01 -12.25
CA ALA A 80 20.36 -22.08 -13.08
C ALA A 80 20.43 -21.19 -14.33
N ALA A 81 21.37 -20.24 -14.38
CA ALA A 81 21.58 -19.36 -15.54
C ALA A 81 22.25 -20.08 -16.73
N ASN A 82 22.87 -21.24 -16.50
CA ASN A 82 23.45 -22.06 -17.55
C ASN A 82 22.43 -23.01 -18.22
N ASP A 83 21.22 -23.10 -17.67
CA ASP A 83 20.16 -23.92 -18.23
C ASP A 83 19.44 -23.16 -19.37
N ALA A 84 19.56 -23.70 -20.59
CA ALA A 84 18.94 -23.14 -21.78
C ALA A 84 17.41 -23.03 -21.65
N ARG A 85 16.77 -23.92 -20.87
CA ARG A 85 15.34 -23.88 -20.59
C ARG A 85 14.97 -22.61 -19.83
N ASN A 86 15.71 -22.30 -18.76
CA ASN A 86 15.49 -21.11 -17.94
C ASN A 86 15.75 -19.83 -18.74
N MET A 87 16.83 -19.81 -19.52
CA MET A 87 17.18 -18.62 -20.31
C MET A 87 16.18 -18.35 -21.43
N SER A 88 15.65 -19.39 -22.08
CA SER A 88 14.60 -19.25 -23.11
C SER A 88 13.30 -18.71 -22.50
N PHE A 89 12.92 -19.20 -21.33
CA PHE A 89 11.76 -18.70 -20.57
C PHE A 89 11.91 -17.23 -20.18
N ILE A 90 13.07 -16.84 -19.61
CA ILE A 90 13.34 -15.45 -19.23
C ILE A 90 13.29 -14.53 -20.45
N ALA A 91 13.87 -14.95 -21.57
CA ALA A 91 13.83 -14.18 -22.82
C ALA A 91 12.40 -14.02 -23.35
N SER A 92 11.59 -15.09 -23.31
CA SER A 92 10.18 -15.04 -23.71
C SER A 92 9.38 -14.07 -22.85
N LEU A 93 9.48 -14.18 -21.51
CA LEU A 93 8.83 -13.26 -20.59
C LEU A 93 9.25 -11.81 -20.81
N ALA A 94 10.56 -11.56 -21.01
CA ALA A 94 11.09 -10.20 -21.20
C ALA A 94 10.63 -9.55 -22.51
N SER A 95 10.09 -10.32 -23.47
CA SER A 95 9.52 -9.80 -24.71
C SER A 95 8.09 -9.27 -24.55
N SER A 96 7.35 -9.74 -23.55
CA SER A 96 5.91 -9.49 -23.41
C SER A 96 5.50 -8.86 -22.07
N LYS A 97 6.38 -8.90 -21.05
CA LYS A 97 6.09 -8.45 -19.68
C LYS A 97 7.22 -7.59 -19.12
N HIS A 98 6.93 -6.87 -18.04
CA HIS A 98 7.97 -6.19 -17.26
C HIS A 98 8.69 -7.19 -16.38
N VAL A 99 9.87 -7.64 -16.80
CA VAL A 99 10.69 -8.60 -16.04
C VAL A 99 11.74 -7.90 -15.18
N VAL A 100 11.96 -8.40 -13.98
CA VAL A 100 13.08 -8.05 -13.10
C VAL A 100 13.80 -9.33 -12.70
N ILE A 101 15.11 -9.40 -12.90
CA ILE A 101 15.89 -10.62 -12.63
C ILE A 101 16.68 -10.44 -11.33
N SER A 102 16.56 -11.39 -10.42
CA SER A 102 17.30 -11.47 -9.17
C SER A 102 18.26 -12.66 -9.23
N LEU A 103 19.54 -12.38 -9.51
CA LEU A 103 20.58 -13.39 -9.75
C LEU A 103 21.51 -13.52 -8.54
N PHE A 104 21.62 -14.72 -8.00
CA PHE A 104 22.40 -15.00 -6.79
C PHE A 104 23.58 -15.94 -7.06
N GLY A 105 24.80 -15.54 -6.72
CA GLY A 105 26.00 -16.37 -6.81
C GLY A 105 27.06 -15.84 -7.78
N ASP A 106 27.70 -16.74 -8.52
CA ASP A 106 28.89 -16.45 -9.31
C ASP A 106 28.67 -15.35 -10.36
N VAL A 107 29.50 -14.30 -10.30
CA VAL A 107 29.45 -13.15 -11.21
C VAL A 107 29.64 -13.54 -12.68
N ARG A 108 30.37 -14.62 -12.98
CA ARG A 108 30.72 -15.03 -14.35
C ARG A 108 29.49 -15.41 -15.19
N THR A 109 28.40 -15.81 -14.54
CA THR A 109 27.17 -16.21 -15.24
C THR A 109 26.37 -15.02 -15.76
N LEU A 110 26.76 -13.78 -15.43
CA LEU A 110 26.19 -12.58 -16.05
C LEU A 110 26.34 -12.58 -17.58
N SER A 111 27.35 -13.24 -18.14
CA SER A 111 27.53 -13.38 -19.59
C SER A 111 26.31 -14.04 -20.29
N ALA A 112 25.59 -14.93 -19.60
CA ALA A 112 24.35 -15.54 -20.13
C ALA A 112 23.23 -14.51 -20.36
N PHE A 113 23.31 -13.33 -19.74
CA PHE A 113 22.30 -12.26 -19.82
C PHE A 113 22.69 -11.12 -20.78
N ASP A 114 23.68 -11.32 -21.65
CA ASP A 114 24.13 -10.30 -22.60
C ASP A 114 22.99 -9.83 -23.53
N ALA A 115 22.14 -10.76 -23.98
CA ALA A 115 20.98 -10.44 -24.83
C ALA A 115 19.78 -9.86 -24.06
N ILE A 116 19.74 -9.97 -22.72
CA ILE A 116 18.59 -9.60 -21.91
C ILE A 116 18.61 -8.10 -21.57
N LYS A 117 17.52 -7.38 -21.85
CA LYS A 117 17.39 -5.94 -21.53
C LYS A 117 16.70 -5.66 -20.20
N ALA A 118 16.08 -6.66 -19.59
CA ALA A 118 15.43 -6.53 -18.29
C ALA A 118 16.46 -6.14 -17.21
N PRO A 119 16.07 -5.33 -16.21
CA PRO A 119 16.89 -5.05 -15.04
C PRO A 119 17.34 -6.33 -14.34
N ILE A 120 18.59 -6.34 -13.90
CA ILE A 120 19.18 -7.46 -13.16
C ILE A 120 19.72 -6.92 -11.85
N ILE A 121 19.27 -7.46 -10.72
CA ILE A 121 19.93 -7.28 -9.43
C ILE A 121 20.76 -8.53 -9.20
N TRP A 122 22.08 -8.37 -9.29
CA TRP A 122 23.03 -9.46 -9.03
C TRP A 122 23.67 -9.32 -7.65
N THR A 123 23.88 -10.43 -6.97
CA THR A 123 24.67 -10.49 -5.74
C THR A 123 25.52 -11.75 -5.67
N ASP A 124 26.74 -11.63 -5.16
CA ASP A 124 27.65 -12.77 -4.91
C ASP A 124 27.23 -13.65 -3.72
N GLN A 125 26.36 -13.11 -2.85
CA GLN A 125 25.87 -13.79 -1.65
C GLN A 125 24.62 -14.63 -1.95
N THR A 126 24.56 -15.85 -1.45
CA THR A 126 23.40 -16.75 -1.52
C THR A 126 22.72 -16.95 -0.17
N THR A 127 22.92 -16.04 0.79
CA THR A 127 22.41 -16.15 2.16
C THR A 127 20.96 -15.67 2.29
N PRO A 128 20.23 -16.07 3.35
CA PRO A 128 18.90 -15.50 3.66
C PRO A 128 18.90 -13.98 3.77
N LEU A 129 19.98 -13.39 4.30
CA LEU A 129 20.14 -11.94 4.39
C LEU A 129 20.24 -11.29 3.00
N ALA A 130 21.02 -11.88 2.09
CA ALA A 130 21.08 -11.37 0.72
C ALA A 130 19.73 -11.48 0.01
N ALA A 131 19.01 -12.59 0.23
CA ALA A 131 17.64 -12.80 -0.25
C ALA A 131 16.67 -11.73 0.28
N SER A 132 16.92 -11.18 1.47
CA SER A 132 16.15 -10.06 2.05
C SER A 132 16.70 -8.67 1.72
N VAL A 133 17.78 -8.52 0.96
CA VAL A 133 18.24 -7.20 0.49
C VAL A 133 17.69 -6.91 -0.90
N VAL A 134 17.69 -7.90 -1.79
CA VAL A 134 17.31 -7.72 -3.20
C VAL A 134 15.87 -7.18 -3.38
N PRO A 135 14.83 -7.71 -2.70
CA PRO A 135 13.49 -7.13 -2.79
C PRO A 135 13.43 -5.66 -2.38
N GLN A 136 14.25 -5.25 -1.41
CA GLN A 136 14.27 -3.84 -0.97
C GLN A 136 14.89 -2.94 -2.03
N ILE A 137 15.83 -3.42 -2.85
CA ILE A 137 16.34 -2.68 -4.00
C ILE A 137 15.25 -2.59 -5.10
N ILE A 138 14.57 -3.71 -5.37
CA ILE A 138 13.48 -3.77 -6.36
C ILE A 138 12.40 -2.73 -6.06
N PHE A 139 11.99 -2.61 -4.79
CA PHE A 139 10.97 -1.66 -4.37
C PHE A 139 11.52 -0.35 -3.79
N GLY A 140 12.83 -0.14 -3.76
CA GLY A 140 13.43 1.13 -3.31
C GLY A 140 13.31 1.39 -1.82
N GLY A 141 13.20 0.35 -0.98
CA GLY A 141 13.49 0.47 0.44
C GLY A 141 14.98 0.72 0.70
N ILE A 142 15.87 0.16 -0.13
CA ILE A 142 17.31 0.42 -0.07
C ILE A 142 17.80 0.91 -1.44
N ALA A 143 18.70 1.88 -1.43
CA ALA A 143 19.39 2.35 -2.64
C ALA A 143 20.36 1.29 -3.18
N ALA A 144 20.36 1.07 -4.49
CA ALA A 144 21.46 0.39 -5.18
C ALA A 144 22.61 1.39 -5.36
N THR A 145 23.82 1.04 -4.94
CA THR A 145 25.00 1.92 -5.03
C THR A 145 26.25 1.20 -5.51
N SER A 146 26.33 -0.12 -5.32
CA SER A 146 27.50 -0.93 -5.69
C SER A 146 27.72 -1.01 -7.19
N LYS A 147 28.97 -1.27 -7.59
CA LYS A 147 29.40 -1.49 -8.98
C LYS A 147 30.07 -2.86 -9.12
N LEU A 148 30.13 -3.37 -10.35
CA LEU A 148 30.95 -4.54 -10.68
C LEU A 148 32.44 -4.21 -10.47
N THR A 149 33.17 -5.17 -9.92
CA THR A 149 34.63 -5.04 -9.67
C THR A 149 35.47 -5.70 -10.76
N THR A 150 34.85 -6.51 -11.62
CA THR A 150 35.51 -7.24 -12.72
C THR A 150 34.70 -7.09 -14.01
N THR A 151 35.35 -7.31 -15.14
CA THR A 151 34.71 -7.36 -16.47
C THR A 151 34.35 -8.80 -16.81
N ILE A 152 33.09 -9.04 -17.16
CA ILE A 152 32.53 -10.37 -17.46
C ILE A 152 32.29 -10.50 -18.97
N SER A 153 31.79 -9.43 -19.60
CA SER A 153 31.47 -9.37 -21.02
C SER A 153 31.63 -7.93 -21.54
N PRO A 154 31.55 -7.68 -22.86
CA PRO A 154 31.54 -6.31 -23.40
C PRO A 154 30.41 -5.43 -22.84
N LYS A 155 29.32 -6.05 -22.36
CA LYS A 155 28.17 -5.36 -21.75
C LYS A 155 28.37 -5.15 -20.25
N PHE A 156 28.89 -6.15 -19.55
CA PHE A 156 29.07 -6.13 -18.09
C PHE A 156 30.55 -5.92 -17.75
N THR A 157 30.97 -4.65 -17.73
CA THR A 157 32.37 -4.26 -17.49
C THR A 157 32.60 -3.78 -16.06
N ALA A 158 33.85 -3.86 -15.59
CA ALA A 158 34.24 -3.33 -14.29
C ALA A 158 33.87 -1.84 -14.16
N GLY A 159 33.40 -1.45 -12.97
CA GLY A 159 32.92 -0.09 -12.67
C GLY A 159 31.46 0.18 -13.06
N THR A 160 30.80 -0.73 -13.78
CA THR A 160 29.38 -0.57 -14.16
C THR A 160 28.42 -0.98 -13.04
N GLY A 161 27.26 -0.34 -13.03
CA GLY A 161 26.19 -0.54 -12.05
C GLY A 161 25.32 0.71 -11.99
N PHE A 162 24.01 0.56 -11.89
CA PHE A 162 23.08 1.68 -11.76
C PHE A 162 22.94 2.07 -10.29
N THR A 163 22.77 3.36 -10.05
CA THR A 163 22.54 3.91 -8.72
C THR A 163 21.08 4.35 -8.59
N THR A 164 20.46 4.08 -7.45
CA THR A 164 19.08 4.50 -7.15
C THR A 164 19.01 5.26 -5.82
N ALA A 165 17.88 5.89 -5.54
CA ALA A 165 17.57 6.47 -4.24
C ALA A 165 16.61 5.55 -3.47
N ALA A 166 16.69 5.59 -2.14
CA ALA A 166 15.66 5.02 -1.29
C ALA A 166 14.42 5.94 -1.36
N ILE A 167 13.27 5.35 -1.70
CA ILE A 167 11.98 6.04 -1.88
C ILE A 167 10.87 5.42 -1.03
N ARG A 168 11.16 4.33 -0.31
CA ARG A 168 10.23 3.64 0.60
C ARG A 168 10.95 3.29 1.90
N LEU A 169 10.18 2.93 2.92
CA LEU A 169 10.74 2.42 4.17
C LEU A 169 11.49 1.11 3.90
N LYS A 170 12.68 0.95 4.50
CA LYS A 170 13.41 -0.33 4.50
C LYS A 170 12.93 -1.21 5.65
N TYR A 171 13.04 -2.52 5.52
CA TYR A 171 12.80 -3.48 6.60
C TYR A 171 14.12 -4.02 7.11
N THR A 172 14.33 -3.97 8.42
CA THR A 172 15.61 -4.29 9.04
C THR A 172 15.43 -4.67 10.51
N LEU A 173 16.53 -4.99 11.18
CA LEU A 173 16.56 -5.28 12.60
C LEU A 173 16.54 -3.97 13.44
N PRO A 174 16.00 -3.99 14.67
CA PRO A 174 15.99 -2.83 15.57
C PRO A 174 17.34 -2.12 15.75
N GLU A 175 18.43 -2.88 15.81
CA GLU A 175 19.78 -2.37 16.08
C GLU A 175 20.28 -1.46 14.96
N ASP A 176 19.85 -1.69 13.72
CA ASP A 176 20.16 -0.81 12.58
C ASP A 176 19.51 0.57 12.79
N ALA A 177 18.39 0.67 13.50
CA ALA A 177 17.80 1.95 13.91
C ALA A 177 18.33 2.46 15.26
N GLY A 178 19.35 1.83 15.84
CA GLY A 178 19.85 2.15 17.17
C GLY A 178 18.80 1.91 18.26
N VAL A 179 17.97 0.87 18.09
CA VAL A 179 16.97 0.44 19.06
C VAL A 179 17.37 -0.92 19.60
N ASP A 180 17.29 -1.07 20.91
CA ASP A 180 17.51 -2.34 21.60
C ASP A 180 16.37 -3.33 21.28
N ALA A 181 16.71 -4.48 20.72
CA ALA A 181 15.73 -5.50 20.35
C ALA A 181 14.96 -6.05 21.55
N ASP A 182 15.58 -6.14 22.74
CA ASP A 182 14.91 -6.64 23.93
C ASP A 182 13.75 -5.73 24.35
N LYS A 183 13.89 -4.41 24.15
CA LYS A 183 12.82 -3.43 24.38
C LYS A 183 11.70 -3.53 23.34
N ILE A 184 12.04 -3.86 22.10
CA ILE A 184 11.04 -4.03 21.03
C ILE A 184 10.23 -5.30 21.26
N ASN A 185 10.84 -6.37 21.79
CA ASN A 185 10.15 -7.62 22.10
C ASN A 185 9.09 -7.46 23.21
N GLU A 186 9.15 -6.40 24.04
CA GLU A 186 8.09 -6.11 25.01
C GLU A 186 6.72 -5.86 24.35
N ILE A 187 6.70 -5.41 23.09
CA ILE A 187 5.48 -5.25 22.30
C ILE A 187 4.73 -6.58 22.16
N ASP A 188 5.46 -7.69 21.99
CA ASP A 188 4.84 -9.03 21.92
C ASP A 188 4.07 -9.32 23.22
N ASN A 189 4.64 -8.99 24.39
CA ASN A 189 3.99 -9.23 25.68
C ASN A 189 2.73 -8.38 25.87
N ILE A 190 2.78 -7.10 25.49
CA ILE A 190 1.64 -6.18 25.59
C ILE A 190 0.51 -6.63 24.65
N ALA A 191 0.83 -6.98 23.40
CA ALA A 191 -0.15 -7.46 22.44
C ALA A 191 -0.84 -8.76 22.92
N LEU A 192 -0.04 -9.72 23.39
CA LEU A 192 -0.56 -10.98 23.93
C LEU A 192 -1.37 -10.77 25.21
N GLN A 193 -0.98 -9.84 26.08
CA GLN A 193 -1.76 -9.49 27.27
C GLN A 193 -3.12 -8.91 26.89
N ALA A 194 -3.17 -7.94 25.96
CA ALA A 194 -4.42 -7.35 25.50
C ALA A 194 -5.40 -8.40 24.94
N ILE A 195 -4.88 -9.41 24.23
CA ILE A 195 -5.68 -10.53 23.73
C ILE A 195 -6.14 -11.43 24.88
N ARG A 196 -5.24 -11.84 25.78
CA ARG A 196 -5.58 -12.69 26.94
C ARG A 196 -6.65 -12.05 27.84
N GLU A 197 -6.57 -10.74 28.04
CA GLU A 197 -7.50 -9.96 28.85
C GLU A 197 -8.77 -9.55 28.08
N ARG A 198 -8.90 -9.97 26.81
CA ARG A 198 -10.06 -9.69 25.94
C ARG A 198 -10.32 -8.19 25.73
N ALA A 199 -9.26 -7.37 25.70
CA ALA A 199 -9.33 -5.99 25.26
C ALA A 199 -9.50 -5.89 23.72
N THR A 200 -8.95 -6.86 22.98
CA THR A 200 -9.12 -7.00 21.52
C THR A 200 -8.95 -8.48 21.12
N PRO A 201 -9.66 -8.99 20.09
CA PRO A 201 -9.44 -10.35 19.60
C PRO A 201 -8.13 -10.51 18.83
N GLY A 202 -7.65 -9.44 18.21
CA GLY A 202 -6.44 -9.39 17.40
C GLY A 202 -5.85 -7.99 17.31
N ILE A 203 -4.60 -7.90 16.89
CA ILE A 203 -3.86 -6.64 16.75
C ILE A 203 -2.71 -6.79 15.75
N VAL A 204 -2.49 -5.76 14.95
CA VAL A 204 -1.31 -5.62 14.08
C VAL A 204 -0.50 -4.40 14.51
N VAL A 205 0.80 -4.58 14.71
CA VAL A 205 1.70 -3.52 15.18
C VAL A 205 2.86 -3.35 14.21
N LEU A 206 3.08 -2.10 13.78
CA LEU A 206 4.22 -1.68 12.97
C LEU A 206 4.98 -0.58 13.70
N VAL A 207 6.31 -0.74 13.82
CA VAL A 207 7.22 0.30 14.35
C VAL A 207 8.24 0.66 13.29
N ALA A 208 8.32 1.95 12.99
CA ALA A 208 9.32 2.50 12.10
C ALA A 208 10.07 3.66 12.75
N LYS A 209 11.39 3.70 12.55
CA LYS A 209 12.28 4.78 13.02
C LYS A 209 13.30 5.09 11.92
N ASP A 210 13.51 6.38 11.63
CA ASP A 210 14.49 6.86 10.65
C ASP A 210 14.39 6.19 9.26
N GLY A 211 13.16 5.98 8.78
CA GLY A 211 12.90 5.31 7.49
C GLY A 211 13.04 3.78 7.54
N LYS A 212 13.18 3.19 8.72
CA LYS A 212 13.42 1.76 8.93
C LYS A 212 12.26 1.13 9.69
N VAL A 213 11.54 0.21 9.07
CA VAL A 213 10.61 -0.68 9.76
C VAL A 213 11.43 -1.72 10.53
N ILE A 214 11.32 -1.67 11.85
CA ILE A 214 12.06 -2.54 12.79
C ILE A 214 11.16 -3.54 13.50
N PHE A 215 9.85 -3.39 13.36
CA PHE A 215 8.85 -4.32 13.87
C PHE A 215 7.62 -4.27 12.96
N ASN A 216 7.09 -5.43 12.59
CA ASN A 216 5.84 -5.56 11.84
C ASN A 216 5.28 -6.96 12.07
N LYS A 217 4.32 -7.10 13.00
CA LYS A 217 3.75 -8.38 13.42
C LYS A 217 2.24 -8.27 13.63
N ALA A 218 1.56 -9.40 13.46
CA ALA A 218 0.15 -9.59 13.70
C ALA A 218 -0.06 -10.65 14.79
N TYR A 219 -1.10 -10.49 15.60
CA TYR A 219 -1.43 -11.35 16.73
C TYR A 219 -2.93 -11.60 16.80
N GLY A 220 -3.31 -12.78 17.31
CA GLY A 220 -4.71 -13.09 17.58
C GLY A 220 -5.51 -13.34 16.31
N THR A 221 -6.81 -13.05 16.38
CA THR A 221 -7.79 -13.39 15.36
C THR A 221 -8.75 -12.24 15.09
N HIS A 222 -9.45 -12.29 13.95
CA HIS A 222 -10.43 -11.27 13.53
C HIS A 222 -11.54 -11.11 14.57
N THR A 223 -12.04 -12.23 15.10
CA THR A 223 -13.00 -12.26 16.21
C THR A 223 -12.56 -13.26 17.28
N TYR A 224 -13.22 -13.25 18.43
CA TYR A 224 -12.95 -14.21 19.49
C TYR A 224 -13.37 -15.66 19.17
N THR A 225 -14.07 -15.91 18.05
CA THR A 225 -14.79 -17.18 17.82
C THR A 225 -14.51 -17.86 16.50
N ASP A 226 -14.24 -17.13 15.42
CA ASP A 226 -14.09 -17.74 14.07
C ASP A 226 -12.72 -18.38 13.82
N GLY A 227 -11.71 -18.08 14.66
CA GLY A 227 -10.35 -18.62 14.56
C GLY A 227 -9.53 -18.06 13.39
N ILE A 228 -10.02 -17.07 12.65
CA ILE A 228 -9.32 -16.49 11.51
C ILE A 228 -8.16 -15.63 12.03
N GLN A 229 -6.92 -16.09 11.82
CA GLN A 229 -5.72 -15.39 12.30
C GLN A 229 -5.53 -14.06 11.59
N ASP A 230 -5.18 -13.03 12.37
CA ASP A 230 -4.76 -11.75 11.83
C ASP A 230 -3.47 -11.90 11.00
N LYS A 231 -3.39 -11.12 9.94
CA LYS A 231 -2.20 -10.98 9.08
C LYS A 231 -1.80 -9.53 9.01
N VAL A 232 -0.50 -9.27 8.83
CA VAL A 232 0.02 -7.90 8.61
C VAL A 232 -0.53 -7.24 7.33
N THR A 233 -1.21 -8.01 6.48
CA THR A 233 -1.88 -7.57 5.25
C THR A 233 -3.38 -7.37 5.40
N ASP A 234 -3.95 -7.67 6.56
CA ASP A 234 -5.38 -7.50 6.79
C ASP A 234 -5.74 -6.01 6.83
N ILE A 235 -6.95 -5.70 6.36
CA ILE A 235 -7.45 -4.33 6.25
C ILE A 235 -8.41 -4.07 7.41
N PHE A 236 -8.14 -3.01 8.17
CA PHE A 236 -8.95 -2.57 9.31
C PHE A 236 -9.69 -1.28 8.97
N ASP A 237 -10.90 -1.11 9.51
CA ASP A 237 -11.59 0.17 9.48
C ASP A 237 -10.81 1.19 10.34
N LEU A 238 -10.36 2.26 9.70
CA LEU A 238 -9.57 3.31 10.35
C LEU A 238 -10.44 4.33 11.10
N ALA A 239 -11.77 4.27 10.95
CA ALA A 239 -12.74 5.14 11.59
C ALA A 239 -12.30 6.62 11.55
N SER A 240 -12.17 7.25 12.72
CA SER A 240 -11.81 8.68 12.81
C SER A 240 -10.38 9.01 12.36
N LEU A 241 -9.47 8.04 12.20
CA LEU A 241 -8.17 8.31 11.57
C LEU A 241 -8.33 8.77 10.12
N THR A 242 -9.45 8.45 9.45
CA THR A 242 -9.78 8.97 8.12
C THR A 242 -9.76 10.51 8.06
N LYS A 243 -10.03 11.19 9.18
CA LYS A 243 -9.97 12.66 9.25
C LYS A 243 -8.55 13.18 9.03
N THR A 244 -7.55 12.52 9.62
CA THR A 244 -6.15 12.93 9.54
C THR A 244 -5.42 12.33 8.34
N THR A 245 -5.83 11.15 7.86
CA THR A 245 -5.16 10.47 6.73
C THR A 245 -5.77 10.81 5.37
N ALA A 246 -7.04 11.21 5.30
CA ALA A 246 -7.71 11.56 4.04
C ALA A 246 -8.18 13.01 4.01
N THR A 247 -9.04 13.43 4.96
CA THR A 247 -9.69 14.75 4.88
C THR A 247 -8.71 15.90 5.06
N THR A 248 -7.77 15.80 6.02
CA THR A 248 -6.80 16.87 6.28
C THR A 248 -5.83 17.07 5.11
N PRO A 249 -5.16 16.02 4.56
CA PRO A 249 -4.29 16.16 3.39
C PRO A 249 -5.01 16.70 2.17
N MET A 250 -6.26 16.26 1.94
CA MET A 250 -7.12 16.78 0.88
C MET A 250 -7.31 18.30 0.99
N VAL A 251 -7.61 18.81 2.18
CA VAL A 251 -7.79 20.25 2.41
C VAL A 251 -6.48 21.01 2.25
N MET A 252 -5.38 20.47 2.78
CA MET A 252 -4.03 21.03 2.59
C MET A 252 -3.69 21.15 1.10
N ARG A 253 -3.98 20.11 0.32
CA ARG A 253 -3.73 20.10 -1.13
C ARG A 253 -4.56 21.16 -1.86
N LEU A 254 -5.86 21.25 -1.58
CA LEU A 254 -6.72 22.28 -2.17
C LEU A 254 -6.29 23.70 -1.78
N TYR A 255 -5.76 23.87 -0.57
CA TYR A 255 -5.18 25.13 -0.10
C TYR A 255 -3.87 25.48 -0.82
N GLU A 256 -2.94 24.54 -0.95
CA GLU A 256 -1.68 24.71 -1.70
C GLU A 256 -1.94 25.06 -3.17
N GLU A 257 -2.95 24.45 -3.79
CA GLU A 257 -3.39 24.74 -5.15
C GLU A 257 -4.13 26.08 -5.27
N LYS A 258 -4.29 26.83 -4.18
CA LYS A 258 -5.05 28.10 -4.08
C LYS A 258 -6.52 27.98 -4.49
N LYS A 259 -7.07 26.76 -4.49
CA LYS A 259 -8.48 26.49 -4.81
C LYS A 259 -9.39 26.62 -3.60
N LEU A 260 -8.84 26.44 -2.39
CA LEU A 260 -9.52 26.60 -1.12
C LEU A 260 -8.80 27.65 -0.28
N ASN A 261 -9.56 28.54 0.36
CA ASN A 261 -9.06 29.53 1.30
C ASN A 261 -9.73 29.29 2.66
N LEU A 262 -8.91 29.12 3.69
CA LEU A 262 -9.35 28.79 5.05
C LEU A 262 -10.14 29.93 5.72
N ASP A 263 -9.97 31.18 5.29
CA ASP A 263 -10.70 32.34 5.82
C ASP A 263 -12.02 32.64 5.12
N THR A 264 -12.28 31.95 4.03
CA THR A 264 -13.54 32.08 3.29
C THR A 264 -14.66 31.35 4.04
N ASN A 265 -15.86 31.92 3.94
CA ASN A 265 -17.05 31.36 4.58
C ASN A 265 -17.62 30.15 3.83
N LEU A 266 -18.44 29.33 4.48
CA LEU A 266 -18.98 28.10 3.90
C LEU A 266 -19.89 28.36 2.71
N GLY A 267 -20.69 29.43 2.72
CA GLY A 267 -21.62 29.73 1.62
C GLY A 267 -20.94 30.06 0.30
N ALA A 268 -19.66 30.47 0.32
CA ALA A 268 -18.88 30.65 -0.90
C ALA A 268 -18.64 29.31 -1.62
N TYR A 269 -18.39 28.24 -0.87
CA TYR A 269 -18.10 26.91 -1.41
C TYR A 269 -19.34 26.02 -1.55
N ILE A 270 -20.30 26.16 -0.64
CA ILE A 270 -21.52 25.36 -0.59
C ILE A 270 -22.72 26.29 -0.83
N PRO A 271 -23.22 26.42 -2.07
CA PRO A 271 -24.34 27.33 -2.37
C PRO A 271 -25.60 27.06 -1.53
N ARG A 272 -25.84 25.79 -1.17
CA ARG A 272 -27.02 25.37 -0.38
C ARG A 272 -27.06 25.93 1.03
N VAL A 273 -25.93 26.38 1.59
CA VAL A 273 -25.90 26.92 2.96
C VAL A 273 -25.95 28.44 3.02
N ARG A 274 -25.99 29.15 1.88
CA ARG A 274 -25.94 30.63 1.83
C ARG A 274 -27.04 31.33 2.62
N SER A 275 -28.22 30.73 2.70
CA SER A 275 -29.36 31.22 3.46
C SER A 275 -29.49 30.60 4.87
N LEU A 276 -28.52 29.80 5.29
CA LEU A 276 -28.55 29.05 6.56
C LEU A 276 -27.56 29.64 7.58
N SER A 277 -27.74 29.26 8.85
CA SER A 277 -26.84 29.62 9.96
C SER A 277 -25.40 29.17 9.76
N MET A 278 -25.15 28.20 8.86
CA MET A 278 -23.83 27.75 8.47
C MET A 278 -23.07 28.73 7.56
N ASN A 279 -23.76 29.62 6.83
CA ASN A 279 -23.14 30.52 5.86
C ASN A 279 -21.90 31.26 6.39
N PRO A 280 -21.94 31.98 7.53
CA PRO A 280 -20.84 32.83 7.99
C PRO A 280 -19.68 32.07 8.64
N ILE A 281 -19.78 30.74 8.77
CA ILE A 281 -18.72 29.91 9.37
C ILE A 281 -17.56 29.86 8.38
N LYS A 282 -16.33 30.09 8.84
CA LYS A 282 -15.13 29.97 8.02
C LYS A 282 -14.68 28.52 7.91
N VAL A 283 -14.05 28.15 6.80
CA VAL A 283 -13.48 26.81 6.62
C VAL A 283 -12.48 26.46 7.73
N ARG A 284 -11.65 27.42 8.19
CA ARG A 284 -10.75 27.20 9.34
C ARG A 284 -11.47 26.77 10.61
N GLU A 285 -12.66 27.31 10.88
CA GLU A 285 -13.43 26.95 12.07
C GLU A 285 -13.95 25.51 11.97
N VAL A 286 -14.27 25.05 10.75
CA VAL A 286 -14.65 23.67 10.49
C VAL A 286 -13.47 22.72 10.73
N MET A 287 -12.30 23.03 10.18
CA MET A 287 -11.09 22.20 10.33
C MET A 287 -10.61 22.12 11.79
N LEU A 288 -10.81 23.18 12.58
CA LEU A 288 -10.42 23.24 13.99
C LEU A 288 -11.48 22.71 14.95
N HIS A 289 -12.59 22.15 14.45
CA HIS A 289 -13.72 21.73 15.29
C HIS A 289 -14.27 22.88 16.17
N GLN A 290 -14.27 24.10 15.64
CA GLN A 290 -14.73 25.33 16.30
C GLN A 290 -15.94 25.98 15.60
N ALA A 291 -16.49 25.33 14.58
CA ALA A 291 -17.65 25.80 13.82
C ALA A 291 -18.94 25.91 14.65
N GLY A 292 -18.97 25.32 15.85
CA GLY A 292 -20.16 25.29 16.72
C GLY A 292 -21.16 24.19 16.35
N PHE A 293 -20.78 23.26 15.47
CA PHE A 293 -21.56 22.08 15.15
C PHE A 293 -21.74 21.17 16.37
N ILE A 294 -22.86 20.46 16.41
CA ILE A 294 -23.07 19.38 17.39
C ILE A 294 -22.14 18.19 17.10
N PRO A 295 -21.80 17.36 18.10
CA PRO A 295 -20.81 16.29 17.93
C PRO A 295 -21.15 15.27 16.84
N TYR A 296 -22.36 14.73 16.86
CA TYR A 296 -22.82 13.76 15.86
C TYR A 296 -24.34 13.82 15.69
N ILE A 297 -24.85 13.16 14.65
CA ILE A 297 -26.27 12.93 14.41
C ILE A 297 -26.47 11.41 14.27
N PRO A 298 -27.36 10.77 15.05
CA PRO A 298 -27.64 9.34 14.92
C PRO A 298 -28.49 9.07 13.67
N PHE A 299 -27.85 9.01 12.50
CA PHE A 299 -28.57 8.83 11.23
C PHE A 299 -29.30 7.48 11.11
N HIS A 300 -28.89 6.47 11.88
CA HIS A 300 -29.58 5.18 11.93
C HIS A 300 -31.02 5.31 12.43
N ASP A 301 -31.32 6.27 13.32
CA ASP A 301 -32.69 6.54 13.79
C ASP A 301 -33.62 7.06 12.69
N ALA A 302 -33.05 7.56 11.58
CA ALA A 302 -33.81 8.07 10.45
C ALA A 302 -34.09 7.00 9.37
N VAL A 303 -33.53 5.81 9.51
CA VAL A 303 -33.75 4.69 8.58
C VAL A 303 -35.11 4.07 8.86
N LYS A 304 -35.96 3.99 7.83
CA LYS A 304 -37.31 3.40 7.92
C LYS A 304 -37.37 2.04 7.24
N THR A 305 -38.40 1.25 7.56
CA THR A 305 -38.74 0.06 6.76
C THR A 305 -38.89 0.45 5.29
N GLY A 306 -38.18 -0.27 4.42
CA GLY A 306 -38.11 0.03 2.97
C GLY A 306 -36.97 0.96 2.56
N ASP A 307 -36.22 1.56 3.50
CA ASP A 307 -35.03 2.37 3.20
C ASP A 307 -33.76 1.53 3.06
N TYR A 308 -33.82 0.22 3.28
CA TYR A 308 -32.70 -0.70 3.15
C TYR A 308 -33.09 -1.99 2.43
N SER A 309 -32.07 -2.68 1.91
CA SER A 309 -32.16 -3.97 1.23
C SER A 309 -31.01 -4.87 1.66
N VAL A 310 -31.25 -6.19 1.62
CA VAL A 310 -30.22 -7.21 1.84
C VAL A 310 -29.23 -7.23 0.67
N ASP A 311 -29.75 -7.03 -0.54
CA ASP A 311 -28.98 -7.06 -1.78
C ASP A 311 -28.76 -5.67 -2.38
N SER A 312 -27.63 -5.53 -3.08
CA SER A 312 -27.32 -4.35 -3.88
C SER A 312 -28.27 -4.23 -5.07
N SER A 313 -28.72 -3.01 -5.36
CA SER A 313 -29.45 -2.71 -6.59
C SER A 313 -29.30 -1.23 -6.97
N ALA A 314 -29.84 -0.84 -8.13
CA ALA A 314 -29.91 0.58 -8.50
C ALA A 314 -30.70 1.43 -7.48
N ALA A 315 -31.66 0.82 -6.78
CA ALA A 315 -32.44 1.46 -5.72
C ALA A 315 -31.71 1.47 -4.36
N PHE A 316 -30.81 0.51 -4.11
CA PHE A 316 -30.04 0.37 -2.88
C PHE A 316 -28.53 0.19 -3.19
N PRO A 317 -27.85 1.24 -3.68
CA PRO A 317 -26.50 1.10 -4.25
C PRO A 317 -25.38 1.15 -3.20
N THR A 318 -25.67 1.54 -1.95
CA THR A 318 -24.65 1.88 -0.96
C THR A 318 -24.63 0.85 0.16
N LYS A 319 -23.60 -0.01 0.18
CA LYS A 319 -23.34 -0.94 1.28
C LYS A 319 -22.94 -0.16 2.53
N VAL A 320 -23.61 -0.39 3.66
CA VAL A 320 -23.26 0.21 4.97
C VAL A 320 -22.93 -0.83 6.04
N ALA A 321 -23.34 -2.08 5.84
CA ALA A 321 -22.88 -3.25 6.59
C ALA A 321 -23.00 -4.51 5.72
N ASP A 322 -22.55 -5.66 6.21
CA ASP A 322 -22.78 -6.93 5.53
C ASP A 322 -24.27 -7.19 5.36
N ASN A 323 -24.66 -7.54 4.13
CA ASN A 323 -26.06 -7.76 3.76
C ASN A 323 -26.97 -6.57 4.11
N TYR A 324 -26.45 -5.34 4.04
CA TYR A 324 -27.19 -4.14 4.38
C TYR A 324 -26.81 -2.97 3.47
N PHE A 325 -27.73 -2.66 2.55
CA PHE A 325 -27.60 -1.60 1.56
C PHE A 325 -28.67 -0.54 1.77
N ILE A 326 -28.28 0.74 1.81
CA ILE A 326 -29.21 1.86 2.04
C ILE A 326 -29.73 2.41 0.72
N LYS A 327 -30.97 2.93 0.73
CA LYS A 327 -31.62 3.51 -0.43
C LYS A 327 -30.79 4.60 -1.09
N LYS A 328 -30.90 4.68 -2.41
CA LYS A 328 -30.30 5.74 -3.22
C LYS A 328 -30.69 7.11 -2.66
N ASN A 329 -29.74 8.04 -2.68
CA ASN A 329 -29.89 9.42 -2.19
C ASN A 329 -30.12 9.58 -0.68
N PHE A 330 -30.03 8.53 0.15
CA PHE A 330 -30.19 8.68 1.62
C PHE A 330 -29.28 9.78 2.20
N PHE A 331 -28.03 9.84 1.76
CA PHE A 331 -27.11 10.92 2.15
C PHE A 331 -27.67 12.30 1.80
N LYS A 332 -28.10 12.51 0.56
CA LYS A 332 -28.56 13.80 0.05
C LYS A 332 -29.87 14.24 0.70
N ASP A 333 -30.82 13.32 0.79
CA ASP A 333 -32.21 13.62 1.13
C ASP A 333 -32.46 13.57 2.65
N VAL A 334 -31.66 12.81 3.39
CA VAL A 334 -31.81 12.64 4.84
C VAL A 334 -30.61 13.20 5.60
N MET A 335 -29.40 12.68 5.35
CA MET A 335 -28.25 13.01 6.19
C MET A 335 -27.84 14.48 6.03
N TRP A 336 -27.63 14.92 4.78
CA TRP A 336 -27.21 16.27 4.45
C TRP A 336 -28.26 17.31 4.83
N ALA A 337 -29.53 17.04 4.56
CA ALA A 337 -30.64 17.89 4.99
C ALA A 337 -30.66 18.07 6.52
N LYS A 338 -30.44 17.01 7.30
CA LYS A 338 -30.35 17.11 8.77
C LYS A 338 -29.11 17.88 9.22
N MET A 339 -27.96 17.66 8.60
CA MET A 339 -26.71 18.34 8.96
C MET A 339 -26.80 19.85 8.75
N ILE A 340 -27.19 20.31 7.56
CA ILE A 340 -27.19 21.75 7.24
C ILE A 340 -28.20 22.55 8.06
N ASN A 341 -29.25 21.89 8.58
CA ASN A 341 -30.25 22.48 9.47
C ASN A 341 -29.96 22.23 10.96
N SER A 342 -28.85 21.57 11.29
CA SER A 342 -28.48 21.32 12.69
C SER A 342 -28.12 22.64 13.41
N PRO A 343 -28.38 22.73 14.72
CA PRO A 343 -28.13 23.95 15.46
C PRO A 343 -26.63 24.24 15.59
N ILE A 344 -26.27 25.52 15.46
CA ILE A 344 -24.93 26.04 15.76
C ILE A 344 -24.93 26.51 17.22
N ARG A 345 -24.26 25.77 18.11
CA ARG A 345 -24.37 25.98 19.57
C ARG A 345 -23.13 26.64 20.18
N THR A 346 -21.94 26.21 19.76
CA THR A 346 -20.68 26.46 20.49
C THR A 346 -19.60 27.07 19.61
N ARG A 347 -19.98 27.93 18.65
CA ARG A 347 -19.02 28.53 17.72
C ARG A 347 -17.90 29.25 18.48
N GLY A 348 -16.66 29.02 18.05
CA GLY A 348 -15.45 29.50 18.72
C GLY A 348 -14.93 28.62 19.86
N LYS A 349 -15.67 27.57 20.26
CA LYS A 349 -15.21 26.56 21.23
C LYS A 349 -14.94 25.24 20.53
N TYR A 350 -13.92 24.53 20.99
CA TYR A 350 -13.61 23.19 20.47
C TYR A 350 -14.70 22.19 20.86
N VAL A 351 -15.35 21.61 19.85
CA VAL A 351 -16.28 20.49 19.97
C VAL A 351 -16.01 19.52 18.82
N TYR A 352 -15.47 18.35 19.13
CA TYR A 352 -15.23 17.29 18.16
C TYR A 352 -16.55 16.92 17.46
N SER A 353 -16.59 17.10 16.14
CA SER A 353 -17.83 17.01 15.37
C SER A 353 -17.63 16.35 14.01
N ASP A 354 -18.37 15.26 13.76
CA ASP A 354 -18.36 14.54 12.49
C ASP A 354 -18.95 15.37 11.33
N ILE A 355 -19.86 16.30 11.63
CA ILE A 355 -20.46 17.23 10.66
C ILE A 355 -19.36 18.00 9.91
N SER A 356 -18.27 18.33 10.61
CA SER A 356 -17.12 19.02 10.02
C SER A 356 -16.56 18.27 8.81
N MET A 357 -16.48 16.95 8.88
CA MET A 357 -15.93 16.12 7.80
C MET A 357 -16.88 16.02 6.61
N TYR A 358 -18.19 15.94 6.85
CA TYR A 358 -19.19 15.95 5.79
C TYR A 358 -19.25 17.30 5.06
N VAL A 359 -19.06 18.41 5.79
CA VAL A 359 -18.91 19.75 5.20
C VAL A 359 -17.65 19.80 4.33
N MET A 360 -16.51 19.29 4.82
CA MET A 360 -15.28 19.26 4.02
C MET A 360 -15.38 18.37 2.78
N LYS A 361 -16.10 17.23 2.87
CA LYS A 361 -16.46 16.42 1.71
C LYS A 361 -17.17 17.27 0.65
N ASP A 362 -18.24 17.97 1.03
CA ASP A 362 -19.06 18.74 0.07
C ASP A 362 -18.25 19.87 -0.58
N ILE A 363 -17.41 20.57 0.19
CA ILE A 363 -16.47 21.57 -0.35
C ILE A 363 -15.51 20.94 -1.36
N ALA A 364 -14.87 19.83 -1.00
CA ALA A 364 -13.86 19.21 -1.84
C ALA A 364 -14.44 18.69 -3.14
N GLU A 365 -15.57 17.97 -3.08
CA GLU A 365 -16.26 17.47 -4.28
C GLU A 365 -16.71 18.61 -5.19
N ARG A 366 -17.13 19.74 -4.61
CA ARG A 366 -17.53 20.92 -5.38
C ARG A 366 -16.34 21.58 -6.08
N ILE A 367 -15.19 21.68 -5.43
CA ILE A 367 -13.99 22.30 -5.98
C ILE A 367 -13.33 21.38 -7.01
N SER A 368 -13.24 20.08 -6.73
CA SER A 368 -12.55 19.11 -7.60
C SER A 368 -13.41 18.63 -8.77
N GLY A 369 -14.75 18.63 -8.62
CA GLY A 369 -15.66 18.00 -9.56
C GLY A 369 -15.64 16.46 -9.50
N LEU A 370 -14.94 15.88 -8.53
CA LEU A 370 -14.80 14.44 -8.34
C LEU A 370 -15.42 14.02 -6.99
N PRO A 371 -16.04 12.83 -6.90
CA PRO A 371 -16.41 12.24 -5.62
C PRO A 371 -15.21 12.14 -4.67
N LEU A 372 -15.42 12.30 -3.37
CA LEU A 372 -14.33 12.33 -2.39
C LEU A 372 -13.43 11.08 -2.47
N ASN A 373 -14.03 9.91 -2.64
CA ASN A 373 -13.31 8.64 -2.75
C ASN A 373 -12.49 8.48 -4.04
N GLN A 374 -12.67 9.35 -5.03
CA GLN A 374 -11.84 9.42 -6.24
C GLN A 374 -10.84 10.58 -6.20
N TYR A 375 -11.14 11.63 -5.43
CA TYR A 375 -10.22 12.77 -5.32
C TYR A 375 -9.05 12.48 -4.38
N VAL A 376 -9.30 11.75 -3.29
CA VAL A 376 -8.28 11.41 -2.28
C VAL A 376 -7.34 10.29 -2.75
N TRP A 377 -7.79 9.42 -3.65
CA TRP A 377 -7.13 8.15 -3.98
C TRP A 377 -6.81 8.01 -5.47
#